data_AF-A0A933KG93-F1
#
_entry.id   AF-A0A933KG93-F1
#
_cell.length_a   1.000
_cell.length_b   1.000
_cell.length_c   1.000
_cell.angle_alpha   90.00
_cell.angle_beta   90.00
_cell.angle_gamma   90.00
#
_symmetry.space_group_name_H-M   'P 1'
#
loop_
_entity.id
_entity.type
_entity.pdbx_description
1 polymer ?
#
loop_
_entity_poly.entity_id
_entity_poly.type
_entity_poly.pdbx_seq_one_letter_code
_entity_poly.pdbx_strand_id
1 'polypeptide(L)'
;MSPGPVQPRGRRPGFTLIEVLVAMLVGSALMYLGYQALVVLARGEKMTDRESARAIVQARTMEYLTRDLRSSVAVTDLATGHFRITRYVPIDGRLQTRTVEWQVHDGRRVTRQQEGEPVQEFNFTGLLEPNSPALALKMERTTDTVFTY
;
A
#
# COMPACT_ATOMS: atom_id res chain seq x y z
N MET A 1 85.62 -22.10 4.21
CA MET A 1 84.15 -22.10 4.37
C MET A 1 83.73 -20.63 4.44
N SER A 2 83.26 -20.05 3.34
CA SER A 2 82.88 -18.62 3.29
C SER A 2 81.38 -18.48 3.56
N PRO A 3 80.96 -17.58 4.48
CA PRO A 3 79.54 -17.30 4.68
C PRO A 3 78.99 -16.53 3.48
N GLY A 4 77.88 -17.02 2.91
CA GLY A 4 77.20 -16.38 1.78
C GLY A 4 76.53 -15.05 2.15
N PRO A 5 76.23 -14.20 1.16
CA PRO A 5 75.65 -12.88 1.41
C PRO A 5 74.24 -12.99 1.99
N VAL A 6 74.01 -12.26 3.09
CA VAL A 6 72.69 -12.11 3.72
C VAL A 6 71.81 -11.28 2.79
N GLN A 7 70.76 -11.88 2.22
CA GLN A 7 69.76 -11.14 1.45
C GLN A 7 69.06 -10.10 2.35
N PRO A 8 68.88 -8.84 1.91
CA PRO A 8 68.12 -7.86 2.66
C PRO A 8 66.66 -8.30 2.71
N ARG A 9 66.17 -8.56 3.93
CA ARG A 9 64.74 -8.76 4.17
C ARG A 9 64.02 -7.49 3.74
N GLY A 10 63.24 -7.57 2.66
CA GLY A 10 62.40 -6.48 2.19
C GLY A 10 61.53 -5.95 3.34
N ARG A 11 61.67 -4.67 3.68
CA ARG A 11 60.81 -3.99 4.64
C ARG A 11 59.39 -4.04 4.08
N ARG A 12 58.49 -4.76 4.77
CA ARG A 12 57.05 -4.64 4.51
C ARG A 12 56.66 -3.21 4.89
N PRO A 13 56.07 -2.41 3.98
CA PRO A 13 55.60 -1.08 4.34
C PRO A 13 54.48 -1.25 5.38
N GLY A 14 54.71 -0.73 6.59
CA GLY A 14 53.67 -0.64 7.61
C GLY A 14 52.70 0.49 7.25
N PHE A 15 51.41 0.30 7.51
CA PHE A 15 50.41 1.35 7.34
C PHE A 15 50.75 2.55 8.20
N THR A 16 50.72 3.74 7.59
CA THR A 16 50.88 4.99 8.33
C THR A 16 49.59 5.34 9.06
N LEU A 17 49.70 6.02 10.22
CA LEU A 17 48.53 6.51 10.96
C LEU A 17 47.61 7.39 10.08
N ILE A 18 48.22 8.15 9.16
CA ILE A 18 47.52 9.02 8.22
C ILE A 18 46.65 8.19 7.27
N GLU A 19 47.17 7.09 6.70
CA GLU A 19 46.37 6.21 5.83
C GLU A 19 45.17 5.59 6.55
N VAL A 20 45.33 5.22 7.83
CA VAL A 20 44.22 4.70 8.63
C VAL A 20 43.15 5.76 8.87
N LEU A 21 43.55 6.99 9.20
CA LEU A 21 42.61 8.11 9.38
C LEU A 21 41.89 8.48 8.09
N VAL A 22 42.60 8.50 6.96
CA VAL A 22 41.99 8.74 5.64
C VAL A 22 41.02 7.61 5.29
N ALA A 23 41.38 6.35 5.52
CA ALA A 23 40.49 5.21 5.29
C ALA A 23 39.23 5.28 6.15
N MET A 24 39.35 5.67 7.43
CA MET A 24 38.20 5.86 8.32
C MET A 24 37.32 7.02 7.87
N LEU A 25 37.91 8.14 7.44
CA LEU A 25 37.18 9.29 6.93
C LEU A 25 36.37 8.90 5.68
N VAL A 26 37.02 8.29 4.69
CA VAL A 26 36.38 7.82 3.45
C VAL A 26 35.32 6.77 3.76
N GLY A 27 35.62 5.81 4.63
CA GLY A 27 34.67 4.78 5.06
C GLY A 27 33.43 5.37 5.72
N SER A 28 33.59 6.35 6.62
CA SER A 28 32.48 7.01 7.29
C SER A 28 31.60 7.81 6.31
N ALA A 29 32.20 8.50 5.34
CA ALA A 29 31.49 9.23 4.32
C ALA A 29 30.67 8.30 3.40
N LEU A 30 31.28 7.19 2.96
CA LEU A 30 30.60 6.18 2.15
C LEU A 30 29.44 5.52 2.91
N MET A 31 29.64 5.22 4.20
CA MET A 31 28.61 4.62 5.03
C MET A 31 27.44 5.59 5.27
N TYR A 32 27.72 6.88 5.46
CA TYR A 32 26.69 7.91 5.58
C TYR A 32 25.83 8.03 4.30
N LEU A 33 26.48 8.06 3.13
CA LEU A 33 25.78 8.12 1.85
C LEU A 33 24.95 6.85 1.60
N GLY A 34 25.50 5.67 1.91
CA GLY A 34 24.78 4.39 1.83
C GLY A 34 23.57 4.35 2.75
N TYR A 35 23.69 4.85 3.98
CA TYR A 35 22.57 4.95 4.91
C TYR A 35 21.47 5.87 4.39
N GLN A 36 21.83 7.04 3.86
CA GLN A 36 20.85 7.97 3.26
C GLN A 36 20.10 7.32 2.09
N ALA A 37 20.78 6.59 1.22
CA ALA A 37 20.16 5.88 0.11
C ALA A 37 19.15 4.82 0.59
N LEU A 38 19.50 4.05 1.62
CA LEU A 38 18.59 3.06 2.22
C LEU A 38 17.36 3.72 2.84
N VAL A 39 17.53 4.85 3.53
CA VAL A 39 16.41 5.60 4.13
C VAL A 39 15.48 6.13 3.04
N VAL A 40 16.01 6.65 1.92
CA VAL A 40 15.21 7.11 0.78
C VAL A 40 14.46 5.95 0.14
N LEU A 41 15.13 4.80 -0.07
CA LEU A 41 14.50 3.60 -0.64
C LEU A 41 13.35 3.10 0.24
N ALA A 42 13.59 2.96 1.56
CA ALA A 42 12.57 2.51 2.51
C ALA A 42 11.39 3.50 2.62
N ARG A 43 11.62 4.79 2.39
CA ARG A 43 10.54 5.79 2.29
C ARG A 43 9.78 5.67 0.97
N GLY A 44 10.47 5.36 -0.13
CA GLY A 44 9.89 5.12 -1.45
C GLY A 44 8.92 3.95 -1.45
N GLU A 45 9.32 2.80 -0.89
CA GLU A 45 8.45 1.61 -0.78
C GLU A 45 7.15 1.92 -0.03
N LYS A 46 7.24 2.63 1.09
CA LYS A 46 6.05 3.04 1.87
C LYS A 46 5.14 4.01 1.12
N MET A 47 5.66 4.82 0.21
CA MET A 47 4.84 5.69 -0.66
C MET A 47 4.10 4.85 -1.69
N THR A 48 4.80 3.91 -2.35
CA THR A 48 4.23 3.01 -3.37
C THR A 48 3.12 2.12 -2.81
N ASP A 49 3.29 1.59 -1.59
CA ASP A 49 2.27 0.78 -0.93
C ASP A 49 1.00 1.57 -0.64
N ARG A 50 1.15 2.84 -0.21
CA ARG A 50 0.02 3.74 0.04
C ARG A 50 -0.74 4.08 -1.23
N GLU A 51 -0.03 4.37 -2.31
CA GLU A 51 -0.65 4.64 -3.62
C GLU A 51 -1.38 3.41 -4.15
N SER A 52 -0.77 2.23 -4.03
CA SER A 52 -1.38 0.95 -4.42
C SER A 52 -2.65 0.66 -3.64
N ALA A 53 -2.63 0.85 -2.31
CA ALA A 53 -3.80 0.63 -1.47
C ALA A 53 -4.95 1.58 -1.84
N ARG A 54 -4.65 2.86 -2.08
CA ARG A 54 -5.63 3.86 -2.54
C ARG A 54 -6.24 3.46 -3.88
N ALA A 55 -5.41 3.04 -4.83
CA ALA A 55 -5.86 2.58 -6.15
C ALA A 55 -6.82 1.38 -6.03
N ILE A 56 -6.55 0.43 -5.13
CA ILE A 56 -7.42 -0.74 -4.89
C ILE A 56 -8.79 -0.30 -4.34
N VAL A 57 -8.83 0.61 -3.37
CA VAL A 57 -10.11 1.11 -2.82
C VAL A 57 -10.89 1.84 -3.92
N GLN A 58 -10.22 2.70 -4.68
CA GLN A 58 -10.84 3.42 -5.80
C GLN A 58 -11.41 2.47 -6.86
N ALA A 59 -10.65 1.44 -7.25
CA ALA A 59 -11.11 0.44 -8.22
C ALA A 59 -12.37 -0.28 -7.73
N ARG A 60 -12.42 -0.69 -6.45
CA ARG A 60 -13.61 -1.34 -5.88
C ARG A 60 -14.80 -0.40 -5.82
N THR A 61 -14.60 0.83 -5.34
CA THR A 61 -15.67 1.84 -5.28
C THR A 61 -16.26 2.06 -6.68
N MET A 62 -15.42 2.20 -7.71
CA MET A 62 -15.86 2.36 -9.09
C MET A 62 -16.59 1.13 -9.62
N GLU A 63 -16.14 -0.08 -9.29
CA GLU A 63 -16.80 -1.33 -9.69
C GLU A 63 -18.23 -1.40 -9.12
N TYR A 64 -18.40 -1.16 -7.82
CA TYR A 64 -19.72 -1.17 -7.18
C TYR A 64 -20.64 -0.10 -7.74
N LEU A 65 -20.12 1.12 -7.92
CA LEU A 65 -20.89 2.22 -8.48
C LEU A 65 -21.34 1.90 -9.92
N THR A 66 -20.43 1.40 -10.76
CA THR A 66 -20.74 1.01 -12.14
C THR A 66 -21.80 -0.08 -12.18
N ARG A 67 -21.72 -1.07 -11.29
CA ARG A 67 -22.71 -2.14 -11.17
C ARG A 67 -24.09 -1.61 -10.78
N ASP A 68 -24.13 -0.71 -9.79
CA ASP A 68 -25.38 -0.09 -9.32
C ASP A 68 -25.99 0.79 -10.42
N LEU A 69 -25.18 1.57 -11.15
CA LEU A 69 -25.64 2.39 -12.28
C LEU A 69 -26.15 1.56 -13.46
N ARG A 70 -25.46 0.46 -13.82
CA ARG A 70 -25.90 -0.42 -14.91
C ARG A 70 -27.23 -1.12 -14.64
N SER A 71 -27.53 -1.38 -13.37
CA SER A 71 -28.79 -1.99 -12.94
C SER A 71 -29.85 -0.94 -12.55
N SER A 72 -29.54 0.35 -12.69
CA SER A 72 -30.40 1.43 -12.26
C SER A 72 -31.60 1.62 -13.20
N VAL A 73 -32.72 1.93 -12.59
CA VAL A 73 -33.96 2.36 -13.23
C VAL A 73 -34.11 3.87 -13.08
N ALA A 74 -33.66 4.40 -11.95
CA ALA A 74 -33.63 5.82 -11.66
C ALA A 74 -32.40 6.17 -10.83
N VAL A 75 -31.84 7.33 -11.10
CA VAL A 75 -30.78 7.96 -10.30
C VAL A 75 -31.29 9.34 -9.93
N THR A 76 -31.36 9.61 -8.63
CA THR A 76 -31.77 10.90 -8.07
C THR A 76 -30.59 11.51 -7.34
N ASP A 77 -30.24 12.74 -7.70
CA ASP A 77 -29.31 13.55 -6.93
C ASP A 77 -30.08 14.21 -5.78
N LEU A 78 -29.71 13.91 -4.54
CA LEU A 78 -30.35 14.43 -3.34
C LEU A 78 -29.67 15.70 -2.82
N ALA A 79 -28.36 15.80 -3.04
CA ALA A 79 -27.49 16.90 -2.63
C ALA A 79 -26.08 16.66 -3.20
N THR A 80 -25.21 17.67 -3.19
CA THR A 80 -23.82 17.53 -3.64
C THR A 80 -23.13 16.33 -2.98
N GLY A 81 -22.83 15.29 -3.77
CA GLY A 81 -22.17 14.08 -3.31
C GLY A 81 -23.10 13.06 -2.64
N HIS A 82 -24.41 13.21 -2.68
CA HIS A 82 -25.39 12.24 -2.19
C HIS A 82 -26.33 11.82 -3.33
N PHE A 83 -26.25 10.55 -3.72
CA PHE A 83 -27.03 9.97 -4.80
C PHE A 83 -27.90 8.84 -4.27
N ARG A 84 -29.15 8.81 -4.73
CA ARG A 84 -30.06 7.69 -4.55
C ARG A 84 -30.22 6.96 -5.86
N ILE A 85 -29.86 5.69 -5.88
CA ILE A 85 -29.97 4.81 -7.05
C ILE A 85 -31.06 3.77 -6.75
N THR A 86 -32.10 3.75 -7.56
CA THR A 86 -33.10 2.68 -7.53
C THR A 86 -32.77 1.69 -8.64
N ARG A 87 -32.63 0.42 -8.29
CA ARG A 87 -32.24 -0.65 -9.23
C ARG A 87 -33.14 -1.86 -9.15
N TYR A 88 -33.12 -2.68 -10.20
CA TYR A 88 -33.74 -3.99 -10.16
C TYR A 88 -32.82 -5.03 -9.50
N VAL A 89 -33.42 -5.85 -8.63
CA VAL A 89 -32.77 -6.98 -7.98
C VAL A 89 -33.66 -8.22 -8.14
N PRO A 90 -33.12 -9.35 -8.62
CA PRO A 90 -33.87 -10.60 -8.63
C PRO A 90 -34.01 -11.13 -7.20
N ILE A 91 -35.25 -11.26 -6.72
CA ILE A 91 -35.58 -11.84 -5.42
C ILE A 91 -36.66 -12.89 -5.68
N ASP A 92 -36.36 -14.15 -5.35
CA ASP A 92 -37.26 -15.30 -5.51
C ASP A 92 -37.88 -15.41 -6.92
N GLY A 93 -37.06 -15.18 -7.96
CA GLY A 93 -37.49 -15.27 -9.36
C GLY A 93 -38.33 -14.08 -9.85
N ARG A 94 -38.54 -13.04 -9.04
CA ARG A 94 -39.20 -11.79 -9.44
C ARG A 94 -38.22 -10.62 -9.41
N LEU A 95 -38.38 -9.68 -10.35
CA LEU A 95 -37.65 -8.42 -10.31
C LEU A 95 -38.33 -7.48 -9.31
N GLN A 96 -37.61 -7.11 -8.26
CA GLN A 96 -38.04 -6.09 -7.31
C GLN A 96 -37.13 -4.88 -7.40
N THR A 97 -37.66 -3.71 -7.07
CA THR A 97 -36.86 -2.49 -6.94
C THR A 97 -36.23 -2.44 -5.57
N ARG A 98 -34.93 -2.13 -5.49
CA ARG A 98 -34.25 -1.76 -4.25
C ARG A 98 -33.56 -0.43 -4.39
N THR A 99 -33.51 0.29 -3.27
CA THR A 99 -32.79 1.56 -3.18
C THR A 99 -31.38 1.34 -2.65
N VAL A 100 -30.42 2.02 -3.27
CA VAL A 100 -29.03 2.13 -2.82
C VAL A 100 -28.68 3.60 -2.72
N GLU A 101 -28.25 4.03 -1.54
CA GLU A 101 -27.78 5.39 -1.29
C GLU A 101 -26.26 5.42 -1.26
N TRP A 102 -25.71 6.38 -2.00
CA TRP A 102 -24.29 6.65 -2.13
C TRP A 102 -24.00 8.04 -1.59
N GLN A 103 -23.11 8.15 -0.61
CA GLN A 103 -22.78 9.45 -0.01
C GLN A 103 -21.27 9.64 0.06
N VAL A 104 -20.82 10.81 -0.39
CA VAL A 104 -19.43 11.26 -0.33
C VAL A 104 -19.29 12.19 0.87
N HIS A 105 -18.44 11.81 1.83
CA HIS A 105 -18.16 12.56 3.05
C HIS A 105 -16.74 13.14 2.94
N ASP A 106 -16.60 14.32 2.35
CA ASP A 106 -15.34 15.09 2.30
C ASP A 106 -14.26 14.58 1.32
N GLY A 107 -14.66 13.84 0.27
CA GLY A 107 -13.76 13.35 -0.78
C GLY A 107 -12.74 12.29 -0.31
N ARG A 108 -12.79 11.90 0.96
CA ARG A 108 -11.90 10.92 1.62
C ARG A 108 -12.61 9.65 2.04
N ARG A 109 -13.94 9.67 2.03
CA ARG A 109 -14.79 8.56 2.40
C ARG A 109 -16.02 8.54 1.52
N VAL A 110 -16.39 7.35 1.09
CA VAL A 110 -17.65 7.10 0.38
C VAL A 110 -18.41 6.02 1.13
N THR A 111 -19.68 6.23 1.40
CA THR A 111 -20.56 5.23 1.99
C THR A 111 -21.58 4.76 0.97
N ARG A 112 -21.88 3.47 1.01
CA ARG A 112 -22.91 2.81 0.21
C ARG A 112 -23.86 2.09 1.15
N GLN A 113 -25.13 2.46 1.14
CA GLN A 113 -26.17 1.82 1.95
C GLN A 113 -27.23 1.24 1.04
N GLN A 114 -27.39 -0.08 1.07
CA GLN A 114 -28.49 -0.74 0.39
C GLN A 114 -29.62 -0.98 1.37
N GLU A 115 -30.85 -0.85 0.90
CA GLU A 115 -32.05 -1.13 1.70
C GLU A 115 -32.00 -2.54 2.30
N GLY A 116 -32.10 -2.60 3.63
CA GLY A 116 -32.03 -3.83 4.43
C GLY A 116 -30.62 -4.35 4.71
N GLU A 117 -29.57 -3.67 4.25
CA GLU A 117 -28.16 -4.06 4.45
C GLU A 117 -27.43 -3.05 5.35
N PRO A 118 -26.37 -3.48 6.05
CA PRO A 118 -25.51 -2.55 6.78
C PRO A 118 -24.80 -1.59 5.82
N VAL A 119 -24.47 -0.40 6.34
CA VAL A 119 -23.71 0.62 5.61
C VAL A 119 -22.32 0.07 5.28
N GLN A 120 -21.94 0.14 4.00
CA GLN A 120 -20.60 -0.21 3.53
C GLN A 120 -19.78 1.07 3.40
N GLU A 121 -18.61 1.10 4.05
CA GLU A 121 -17.71 2.26 4.03
C GLU A 121 -16.47 1.98 3.17
N PHE A 122 -16.19 2.90 2.25
CA PHE A 122 -14.96 2.96 1.47
C PHE A 122 -14.12 4.12 1.97
N ASN A 123 -13.17 3.82 2.84
CA ASN A 123 -12.30 4.81 3.48
C ASN A 123 -10.95 4.89 2.75
N PHE A 124 -10.67 6.05 2.14
CA PHE A 124 -9.43 6.31 1.41
C PHE A 124 -8.29 6.79 2.33
N THR A 125 -8.63 7.16 3.57
CA THR A 125 -7.72 7.64 4.62
C THR A 125 -7.26 6.58 5.60
N GLY A 126 -8.08 5.55 5.90
CA GLY A 126 -7.68 4.45 6.81
C GLY A 126 -6.43 3.71 6.33
N LEU A 127 -6.14 3.75 5.03
CA LEU A 127 -4.91 3.20 4.45
C LEU A 127 -3.64 4.00 4.77
N LEU A 128 -3.77 5.18 5.39
CA LEU A 128 -2.64 6.04 5.81
C LEU A 128 -2.26 5.82 7.27
N GLU A 129 -3.11 5.13 8.04
CA GLU A 129 -2.85 4.80 9.43
C GLU A 129 -2.32 3.36 9.53
N PRO A 130 -1.11 3.14 10.08
CA PRO A 130 -0.49 1.82 10.16
C PRO A 130 -1.29 0.79 10.98
N ASN A 131 -2.32 1.22 11.73
CA ASN A 131 -3.17 0.37 12.58
C ASN A 131 -4.63 0.29 12.14
N SER A 132 -4.95 0.66 10.89
CA SER A 132 -6.35 0.68 10.46
C SER A 132 -6.89 -0.75 10.22
N PRO A 133 -7.97 -1.16 10.90
CA PRO A 133 -8.50 -2.54 10.86
C PRO A 133 -9.02 -2.97 9.48
N ALA A 134 -9.15 -2.02 8.54
CA ALA A 134 -9.55 -2.27 7.16
C ALA A 134 -8.55 -3.15 6.37
N LEU A 135 -7.27 -3.17 6.76
CA LEU A 135 -6.26 -4.07 6.20
C LEU A 135 -6.21 -5.44 6.90
N ALA A 136 -6.52 -5.49 8.20
CA ALA A 136 -6.54 -6.72 8.99
C ALA A 136 -7.66 -7.69 8.55
N LEU A 137 -8.83 -7.15 8.21
CA LEU A 137 -10.01 -7.94 7.81
C LEU A 137 -9.89 -8.65 6.45
N LYS A 138 -8.87 -8.37 5.63
CA LYS A 138 -8.69 -9.03 4.33
C LYS A 138 -7.54 -10.05 4.27
N MET A 139 -6.65 -10.08 5.27
CA MET A 139 -5.61 -11.12 5.35
C MET A 139 -6.12 -12.42 5.98
N GLU A 140 -7.18 -12.38 6.78
CA GLU A 140 -7.74 -13.60 7.40
C GLU A 140 -8.55 -14.49 6.43
N ARG A 141 -9.03 -13.94 5.30
CA ARG A 141 -9.89 -14.68 4.36
C ARG A 141 -9.17 -15.37 3.20
N THR A 142 -7.85 -15.30 3.13
CA THR A 142 -7.07 -15.88 2.01
C THR A 142 -6.31 -17.15 2.39
N THR A 143 -6.52 -17.70 3.59
CA THR A 143 -5.82 -18.92 4.04
C THR A 143 -6.66 -20.20 3.97
N ASP A 144 -7.99 -20.12 3.76
CA ASP A 144 -8.88 -21.30 3.76
C ASP A 144 -9.42 -21.65 2.37
N THR A 145 -8.54 -21.83 1.39
CA THR A 145 -8.92 -22.57 0.18
C THR A 145 -7.83 -23.56 -0.17
N VAL A 146 -7.66 -24.56 0.70
CA VAL A 146 -7.03 -25.82 0.32
C VAL A 146 -8.03 -26.56 -0.57
N PHE A 147 -7.74 -26.55 -1.87
CA PHE A 147 -8.35 -27.51 -2.80
C PHE A 147 -7.85 -28.90 -2.45
N THR A 148 -8.76 -29.75 -1.94
CA THR A 148 -8.55 -31.19 -1.94
C THR A 148 -9.29 -31.75 -3.15
N TYR A 149 -8.53 -32.34 -4.08
CA TYR A 149 -9.04 -33.10 -5.22
C TYR A 149 -9.72 -34.39 -4.78
#